data_AF-A0A7W7SJW8-F1
#
_entry.id   AF-A0A7W7SJW8-F1
#
_cell.length_a   1.000
_cell.length_b   1.000
_cell.length_c   1.000
_cell.angle_alpha   90.00
_cell.angle_beta   90.00
_cell.angle_gamma   90.00
#
_symmetry.space_group_name_H-M   'P 1'
#
loop_
_entity.id
_entity.type
_entity.pdbx_description
1 polymer ?
#
loop_
_entity_poly.entity_id
_entity_poly.type
_entity_poly.pdbx_seq_one_letter_code
_entity_poly.pdbx_strand_id
1 'polypeptide(L)'
;MDQVRSEQARRRREERTALATPQAEQLSHAADADPHQDRDDSLALLFPCRHPALSEPSRTALTLRAVGGLSTSQIAAAFLAPKATTPQRISHAKQSLKTSATPLRMPQPAEQAKQLAAVLHVL
;
A
#
# COMPACT_ATOMS: atom_id res chain seq x y z
N MET A 1 -11.88 -26.43 1.17
CA MET A 1 -10.65 -27.22 0.96
C MET A 1 -9.60 -26.46 0.15
N ASP A 2 -9.94 -25.78 -0.95
CA ASP A 2 -8.95 -25.05 -1.78
C ASP A 2 -8.34 -23.80 -1.15
N GLN A 3 -9.10 -23.04 -0.33
CA GLN A 3 -8.55 -21.84 0.32
C GLN A 3 -7.41 -22.16 1.28
N VAL A 4 -7.55 -23.25 2.06
CA VAL A 4 -6.54 -23.75 2.99
C VAL A 4 -5.26 -24.16 2.26
N ARG A 5 -5.38 -24.82 1.08
CA ARG A 5 -4.21 -25.14 0.25
C ARG A 5 -3.53 -23.89 -0.31
N SER A 6 -4.30 -22.90 -0.74
CA SER A 6 -3.73 -21.64 -1.25
C SER A 6 -2.98 -20.87 -0.15
N GLU A 7 -3.51 -20.88 1.07
CA GLU A 7 -2.90 -20.26 2.24
C GLU A 7 -1.65 -20.99 2.70
N GLN A 8 -1.66 -22.32 2.73
CA GLN A 8 -0.47 -23.10 3.05
C GLN A 8 0.62 -22.92 1.98
N ALA A 9 0.26 -22.86 0.70
CA ALA A 9 1.21 -22.58 -0.37
C ALA A 9 1.77 -21.16 -0.28
N ARG A 10 0.97 -20.19 0.17
CA ARG A 10 1.42 -18.82 0.43
C ARG A 10 2.37 -18.74 1.62
N ARG A 11 2.00 -19.34 2.77
CA ARG A 11 2.86 -19.39 3.97
C ARG A 11 4.20 -20.04 3.67
N ARG A 12 4.21 -21.15 2.93
CA ARG A 12 5.47 -21.80 2.51
C ARG A 12 6.34 -20.91 1.62
N ARG A 13 5.73 -20.05 0.79
CA ARG A 13 6.49 -19.06 0.00
C ARG A 13 7.03 -17.95 0.90
N GLU A 14 6.21 -17.43 1.82
CA GLU A 14 6.61 -16.40 2.79
C GLU A 14 7.75 -16.88 3.70
N GLU A 15 7.65 -18.10 4.25
CA GLU A 15 8.71 -18.75 5.04
C GLU A 15 9.99 -18.95 4.24
N ARG A 16 9.87 -19.38 2.98
CA ARG A 16 11.02 -19.60 2.10
C ARG A 16 11.71 -18.29 1.72
N THR A 17 10.96 -17.21 1.52
CA THR A 17 11.52 -15.87 1.33
C THR A 17 12.21 -15.39 2.59
N ALA A 18 11.56 -15.51 3.76
CA ALA A 18 12.13 -15.10 5.04
C ALA A 18 13.45 -15.82 5.38
N LEU A 19 13.56 -17.10 4.99
CA LEU A 19 14.79 -17.89 5.13
C LEU A 19 15.85 -17.60 4.05
N ALA A 20 15.45 -17.02 2.92
CA ALA A 20 16.33 -16.66 1.81
C ALA A 20 16.86 -15.22 1.90
N THR A 21 16.22 -14.36 2.71
CA THR A 21 16.68 -13.01 2.99
C THR A 21 17.98 -13.06 3.80
N PRO A 22 19.10 -12.48 3.31
CA PRO A 22 20.34 -12.38 4.06
C PRO A 22 20.12 -11.60 5.37
N GLN A 23 20.72 -12.03 6.48
CA GLN A 23 20.63 -11.31 7.76
C GLN A 23 21.04 -9.83 7.68
N ALA A 24 21.90 -9.48 6.72
CA ALA A 24 22.29 -8.09 6.46
C ALA A 24 21.11 -7.19 6.02
N GLU A 25 20.11 -7.73 5.32
CA GLU A 25 18.90 -7.01 4.93
C GLU A 25 17.88 -6.92 6.07
N GLN A 26 18.05 -7.71 7.14
CA GLN A 26 17.20 -7.68 8.33
C GLN A 26 17.71 -6.68 9.40
N LEU A 27 18.96 -6.23 9.26
CA LEU A 27 19.57 -5.22 10.13
C LEU A 27 19.27 -3.83 9.59
N SER A 28 19.12 -2.84 10.49
CA SER A 28 18.99 -1.44 10.11
C SER A 28 20.22 -1.00 9.30
N HIS A 29 20.01 -0.10 8.33
CA HIS A 29 21.07 0.45 7.49
C HIS A 29 22.25 0.95 8.33
N ALA A 30 23.47 0.71 7.85
CA ALA A 30 24.68 1.21 8.49
C ALA A 30 24.59 2.74 8.62
N ALA A 31 25.06 3.28 9.75
CA ALA A 31 24.96 4.73 10.04
C ALA A 31 25.64 5.62 8.98
N ASP A 32 26.59 5.07 8.23
CA ASP A 32 27.34 5.75 7.17
C ASP A 32 26.78 5.49 5.75
N ALA A 33 25.67 4.76 5.63
CA ALA A 33 25.05 4.51 4.33
C ALA A 33 24.42 5.80 3.78
N ASP A 34 24.47 5.96 2.45
CA ASP A 34 23.84 7.10 1.79
C ASP A 34 22.32 7.07 2.06
N PRO A 35 21.75 8.07 2.76
CA PRO A 35 20.32 8.12 3.09
C PRO A 35 19.41 8.20 1.86
N HIS A 36 19.97 8.26 0.66
CA HIS A 36 19.24 8.25 -0.60
C HIS A 36 19.30 6.91 -1.36
N GLN A 37 20.20 5.99 -0.99
CA GLN A 37 20.32 4.68 -1.66
C GLN A 37 19.16 3.74 -1.35
N ASP A 38 18.49 3.92 -0.20
CA ASP A 38 17.41 3.03 0.29
C ASP A 38 16.09 3.80 0.46
N ARG A 39 15.85 4.82 -0.37
CA ARG A 39 14.66 5.64 -0.26
C ARG A 39 13.43 4.85 -0.74
N ASP A 40 12.55 4.53 0.20
CA ASP A 40 11.26 3.92 -0.09
C ASP A 40 10.34 4.91 -0.86
N ASP A 41 10.09 4.62 -2.14
CA ASP A 41 9.19 5.39 -2.99
C ASP A 41 7.70 5.16 -2.65
N SER A 42 7.38 4.31 -1.68
CA SER A 42 6.00 4.05 -1.23
C SER A 42 5.28 5.33 -0.80
N LEU A 43 5.99 6.33 -0.27
CA LEU A 43 5.43 7.63 0.09
C LEU A 43 4.83 8.36 -1.12
N ALA A 44 5.46 8.26 -2.30
CA ALA A 44 4.94 8.85 -3.53
C ALA A 44 3.61 8.22 -3.95
N LEU A 45 3.34 6.97 -3.54
CA LEU A 45 2.08 6.26 -3.77
C LEU A 45 1.06 6.47 -2.64
N LEU A 46 1.51 6.60 -1.39
CA LEU A 46 0.66 6.82 -0.21
C LEU A 46 -0.01 8.19 -0.21
N PHE A 47 0.70 9.26 -0.57
CA PHE A 47 0.13 10.61 -0.58
C PHE A 47 -1.10 10.74 -1.51
N PRO A 48 -1.05 10.29 -2.78
CA PRO A 48 -2.24 10.16 -3.63
C PRO A 48 -3.39 9.38 -3.01
N CYS A 49 -3.12 8.33 -2.25
CA CYS A 49 -4.17 7.51 -1.63
C CYS A 49 -4.89 8.22 -0.47
N ARG A 50 -4.33 9.33 0.07
CA ARG A 50 -4.97 10.15 1.11
C ARG A 50 -5.83 11.28 0.57
N HIS A 51 -5.99 11.37 -0.75
CA HIS A 51 -6.73 12.44 -1.42
C HIS A 51 -8.15 12.62 -0.83
N PRO A 52 -8.59 13.87 -0.51
CA PRO A 52 -9.88 14.12 0.13
C PRO A 52 -11.09 13.71 -0.72
N ALA A 53 -10.92 13.62 -2.04
CA ALA A 53 -11.94 13.12 -2.96
C ALA A 53 -12.24 11.61 -2.82
N LEU A 54 -11.46 10.86 -2.04
CA LEU A 54 -11.64 9.43 -1.82
C LEU A 54 -12.39 9.17 -0.51
N SER A 55 -13.40 8.30 -0.57
CA SER A 55 -14.03 7.75 0.64
C SER A 55 -13.05 6.83 1.40
N GLU A 56 -13.22 6.69 2.71
CA GLU A 56 -12.34 5.86 3.55
C GLU A 56 -12.10 4.45 2.98
N PRO A 57 -13.15 3.72 2.54
CA PRO A 57 -12.94 2.39 1.97
C PRO A 57 -12.22 2.41 0.62
N SER A 58 -12.34 3.50 -0.14
CA SER A 58 -11.64 3.68 -1.42
C SER A 58 -10.16 3.98 -1.20
N ARG A 59 -9.84 4.77 -0.17
CA ARG A 59 -8.46 5.02 0.27
C ARG A 59 -7.76 3.72 0.64
N THR A 60 -8.36 2.94 1.55
CA THR A 60 -7.78 1.67 2.01
C THR A 60 -7.64 0.67 0.86
N ALA A 61 -8.65 0.53 -0.01
CA ALA A 61 -8.57 -0.39 -1.15
C ALA A 61 -7.48 0.01 -2.16
N LEU A 62 -7.30 1.32 -2.41
CA LEU A 62 -6.27 1.82 -3.30
C LEU A 62 -4.88 1.67 -2.70
N THR A 63 -4.70 1.94 -1.40
CA THR A 63 -3.44 1.72 -0.67
C THR A 63 -3.04 0.24 -0.70
N LEU A 64 -3.95 -0.67 -0.37
CA LEU A 64 -3.68 -2.12 -0.40
C LEU A 64 -3.25 -2.59 -1.80
N ARG A 65 -3.78 -1.98 -2.86
CA ARG A 65 -3.40 -2.29 -4.24
C ARG A 65 -2.05 -1.67 -4.64
N ALA A 66 -1.88 -0.37 -4.41
CA ALA A 66 -0.75 0.40 -4.94
C ALA A 66 0.52 0.19 -4.11
N VAL A 67 0.38 0.10 -2.79
CA VAL A 67 1.47 -0.04 -1.84
C VAL A 67 1.60 -1.49 -1.38
N GLY A 68 0.47 -2.11 -1.01
CA GLY A 68 0.47 -3.49 -0.52
C GLY A 68 0.63 -4.57 -1.60
N GLY A 69 0.47 -4.23 -2.89
CA GLY A 69 0.57 -5.18 -3.99
C GLY A 69 -0.53 -6.27 -4.00
N LEU A 70 -1.62 -6.09 -3.25
CA LEU A 70 -2.67 -7.10 -3.13
C LEU A 70 -3.47 -7.25 -4.44
N SER A 71 -3.79 -8.49 -4.78
CA SER A 71 -4.74 -8.80 -5.84
C SER A 71 -6.18 -8.44 -5.44
N THR A 72 -7.06 -8.28 -6.43
CA THR A 72 -8.48 -7.96 -6.20
C THR A 72 -9.15 -8.96 -5.26
N SER A 73 -8.82 -10.24 -5.36
CA SER A 73 -9.39 -11.29 -4.51
C SER A 73 -8.91 -11.17 -3.07
N GLN A 74 -7.65 -10.80 -2.83
CA GLN A 74 -7.11 -10.54 -1.49
C GLN A 74 -7.74 -9.28 -0.89
N ILE A 75 -7.91 -8.22 -1.68
CA ILE A 75 -8.59 -7.00 -1.23
C ILE A 75 -10.04 -7.29 -0.87
N ALA A 76 -10.78 -8.03 -1.71
CA ALA A 76 -12.16 -8.42 -1.41
C ALA A 76 -12.29 -9.19 -0.09
N ALA A 77 -11.33 -10.09 0.17
CA ALA A 77 -11.26 -10.82 1.44
C ALA A 77 -10.99 -9.88 2.63
N ALA A 78 -10.07 -8.92 2.49
CA ALA A 78 -9.77 -7.93 3.53
C ALA A 78 -10.98 -7.04 3.87
N PHE A 79 -11.82 -6.73 2.89
CA PHE A 79 -13.06 -5.96 3.08
C PHE A 79 -14.28 -6.81 3.48
N LEU A 80 -14.14 -8.13 3.61
CA LEU A 80 -15.27 -9.06 3.80
C LEU A 80 -16.41 -8.81 2.79
N ALA A 81 -16.05 -8.43 1.56
CA ALA A 81 -17.00 -7.99 0.53
C ALA A 81 -17.04 -8.98 -0.63
N PRO A 82 -18.16 -9.04 -1.39
CA PRO A 82 -18.22 -9.83 -2.61
C PRO A 82 -17.12 -9.39 -3.61
N LYS A 83 -16.39 -10.38 -4.17
CA LYS A 83 -15.30 -10.14 -5.13
C LYS A 83 -15.70 -9.24 -6.29
N ALA A 84 -16.96 -9.24 -6.69
CA ALA A 84 -17.49 -8.42 -7.78
C ALA A 84 -17.43 -6.90 -7.49
N THR A 85 -17.54 -6.49 -6.22
CA THR A 85 -17.64 -5.06 -5.86
C THR A 85 -16.28 -4.37 -5.70
N THR A 86 -15.24 -5.14 -5.46
CA THR A 86 -13.87 -4.64 -5.21
C THR A 86 -13.21 -4.03 -6.45
N PRO A 87 -13.28 -4.63 -7.66
CA PRO A 87 -12.78 -4.00 -8.88
C PRO A 87 -13.43 -2.65 -9.14
N GLN A 88 -14.76 -2.57 -8.97
CA GLN A 88 -15.53 -1.37 -9.24
C GLN A 88 -15.19 -0.25 -8.25
N ARG A 89 -14.95 -0.60 -6.98
CA ARG A 89 -14.46 0.34 -5.96
C ARG A 89 -13.10 0.92 -6.33
N ILE A 90 -12.16 0.09 -6.76
CA ILE A 90 -10.82 0.55 -7.18
C ILE A 90 -10.92 1.43 -8.44
N SER A 91 -11.73 1.02 -9.43
CA SER A 91 -11.96 1.81 -10.63
C SER A 91 -12.57 3.18 -10.33
N HIS A 92 -13.58 3.23 -9.45
CA HIS A 92 -14.19 4.47 -9.00
C HIS A 92 -13.18 5.35 -8.27
N ALA A 93 -12.37 4.80 -7.37
CA ALA A 93 -11.31 5.53 -6.68
C ALA A 93 -10.33 6.18 -7.66
N LYS A 94 -9.85 5.43 -8.66
CA LYS A 94 -8.97 5.95 -9.72
C LYS A 94 -9.66 7.04 -10.53
N GLN A 95 -10.96 6.91 -10.80
CA GLN A 95 -11.72 7.93 -11.51
C GLN A 95 -11.88 9.20 -10.68
N SER A 96 -12.20 9.08 -9.38
CA SER A 96 -12.33 10.22 -8.46
C SER A 96 -11.04 11.02 -8.36
N LEU A 97 -9.87 10.36 -8.41
CA LEU A 97 -8.58 11.04 -8.48
C LEU A 97 -8.39 11.79 -9.81
N LYS A 98 -8.77 11.18 -10.94
CA LYS A 98 -8.66 11.80 -12.27
C LYS A 98 -9.58 13.00 -12.45
N THR A 99 -10.79 12.94 -11.88
CA THR A 99 -11.79 14.01 -12.02
C THR A 99 -11.69 15.07 -10.93
N SER A 100 -10.79 14.90 -9.96
CA SER A 100 -10.64 15.89 -8.90
C SER A 100 -10.02 17.18 -9.45
N ALA A 101 -10.54 18.32 -9.01
CA ALA A 101 -9.97 19.62 -9.29
C ALA A 101 -8.62 19.85 -8.57
N THR A 102 -8.29 19.01 -7.58
CA THR A 102 -7.02 19.09 -6.86
C THR A 102 -5.96 18.25 -7.61
N PRO A 103 -4.83 18.85 -8.01
CA PRO A 103 -3.78 18.12 -8.71
C PRO A 103 -3.20 17.00 -7.84
N LEU A 104 -3.02 15.82 -8.44
CA LEU A 104 -2.16 14.78 -7.91
C LEU A 104 -0.70 15.27 -7.97
N ARG A 105 -0.25 15.93 -6.91
CA ARG A 105 1.14 16.33 -6.72
C ARG A 105 1.70 15.74 -5.43
N MET A 106 3.01 15.55 -5.40
CA MET A 106 3.69 15.33 -4.14
C MET A 106 3.54 16.61 -3.28
N PRO A 107 3.18 16.50 -1.98
CA PRO A 107 3.13 17.66 -1.11
C PRO A 107 4.52 18.28 -1.01
N GLN A 108 4.61 19.59 -0.79
CA GLN A 108 5.92 20.21 -0.51
C GLN A 108 6.46 19.71 0.83
N PRO A 109 7.78 19.69 1.07
CA PRO A 109 8.36 19.11 2.29
C PRO A 109 7.72 19.61 3.60
N ALA A 110 7.34 20.90 3.67
CA ALA A 110 6.65 21.48 4.82
C ALA A 110 5.20 20.94 5.00
N GLU A 111 4.50 20.65 3.90
CA GLU A 111 3.17 20.02 3.91
C GLU A 111 3.28 18.52 4.24
N GLN A 112 4.34 17.86 3.76
CA GLN A 112 4.60 16.45 4.02
C GLN A 112 4.71 16.20 5.52
N ALA A 113 5.51 16.98 6.25
CA ALA A 113 5.67 16.82 7.71
C ALA A 113 4.33 16.90 8.46
N LYS A 114 3.45 17.83 8.05
CA LYS A 114 2.10 17.98 8.65
C LYS A 114 1.17 16.80 8.30
N GLN A 115 1.31 16.25 7.10
CA GLN A 115 0.50 15.10 6.64
C GLN A 115 1.06 13.76 7.12
N LEU A 116 2.35 13.69 7.44
CA LEU A 116 3.05 12.47 7.85
C LEU A 116 2.43 11.89 9.12
N ALA A 117 2.05 12.75 10.08
CA ALA A 117 1.34 12.32 11.28
C ALA A 117 0.03 11.58 10.97
N ALA A 118 -0.70 12.00 9.93
CA ALA A 118 -1.94 11.36 9.48
C ALA A 118 -1.70 10.09 8.65
N VAL A 119 -0.49 9.87 8.15
CA VAL A 119 -0.06 8.63 7.46
C VAL A 119 0.42 7.61 8.49
N LEU A 120 1.20 8.03 9.49
CA LEU A 120 1.73 7.18 10.55
C LEU A 120 0.64 6.59 11.45
N HIS A 121 -0.54 7.20 11.53
CA HIS A 121 -1.65 6.66 12.31
C HIS A 121 -2.31 5.41 11.69
N VAL A 122 -1.91 5.00 10.48
CA VAL A 122 -2.53 3.89 9.72
C VAL A 122 -1.69 2.60 9.78
N LEU A 123 -0.46 2.67 10.28
CA LEU A 123 0.43 1.51 10.52
C LEU A 123 0.34 1.07 11.99
#